data_AF-A0A7Z8PGN8-F1
#
_entry.id   AF-A0A7Z8PGN8-F1
#
_cell.length_a   1.000
_cell.length_b   1.000
_cell.length_c   1.000
_cell.angle_alpha   90.00
_cell.angle_beta   90.00
_cell.angle_gamma   90.00
#
_symmetry.space_group_name_H-M   'P 1'
#
loop_
_entity.id
_entity.type
_entity.pdbx_description
1 polymer ?
#
loop_
_entity_poly.entity_id
_entity_poly.type
_entity_poly.pdbx_seq_one_letter_code
_entity_poly.pdbx_strand_id
1 'polypeptide(L)'
;MHAHRQTAITPHRFQDAHSGLSLTRYGGHIGHSHCLYFTSDGWTADQRHFLCAMETAELGNQLYAIELSSGRLSQLTNLAQGAAPQHRFNYASLSPDGGRVAYWDADDLVVQHLASGERSVIYHAEGEVHGTCWTADGRQVLTCRSEECQLGSGTSTADRLRWLSAPPLSQVLAIDAGGGGERVLHEERWLITHVNASPTDPDLCTFCHEGPWLTIDQRIWGLRLSGGSAWPVVPHDGVWGVGHEFWCADGRTVGYHARHKDGTWRHAAGFVDVLSAQVWQAEISVPTHHAVAIDNQRMILDGTRESGEWLLLIDREGDQWGEPRVLCRHDSSRHHHRVHVHPRLRRDGRQISFNSDVRGYGDVYLLDLPEDCSSLPRWPGKPFRYYWE
;
A
#
# COMPACT_ATOMS: atom_id res chain seq x y z
N MET A 1 -21.24 -8.75 10.14
CA MET A 1 -20.23 -9.85 10.20
C MET A 1 -20.58 -10.89 11.26
N HIS A 2 -21.85 -11.28 11.41
CA HIS A 2 -22.28 -12.21 12.48
C HIS A 2 -21.96 -13.68 12.19
N ALA A 3 -21.70 -14.03 10.92
CA ALA A 3 -21.30 -15.38 10.51
C ALA A 3 -19.86 -15.74 10.91
N HIS A 4 -19.06 -14.78 11.36
CA HIS A 4 -17.65 -14.99 11.69
C HIS A 4 -17.44 -15.29 13.17
N ARG A 5 -16.39 -16.05 13.48
CA ARG A 5 -15.92 -16.18 14.87
C ARG A 5 -15.49 -14.81 15.36
N GLN A 6 -16.02 -14.42 16.51
CA GLN A 6 -15.74 -13.12 17.12
C GLN A 6 -14.94 -13.29 18.41
N THR A 7 -13.94 -12.44 18.56
CA THR A 7 -13.11 -12.39 19.76
C THR A 7 -13.02 -10.94 20.20
N ALA A 8 -13.20 -10.70 21.50
CA ALA A 8 -12.90 -9.40 22.07
C ALA A 8 -11.38 -9.30 22.25
N ILE A 9 -10.79 -8.25 21.69
CA ILE A 9 -9.46 -7.80 22.09
C ILE A 9 -9.59 -6.44 22.73
N THR A 10 -8.79 -6.19 23.75
CA THR A 10 -8.68 -4.87 24.34
C THR A 10 -7.61 -4.10 23.58
N PRO A 11 -7.97 -3.13 22.73
CA PRO A 11 -6.96 -2.31 22.07
C PRO A 11 -6.20 -1.47 23.10
N HIS A 12 -4.91 -1.22 22.85
CA HIS A 12 -4.10 -0.37 23.70
C HIS A 12 -4.16 1.07 23.21
N ARG A 13 -4.74 1.98 24.00
CA ARG A 13 -4.87 3.40 23.67
C ARG A 13 -3.87 4.23 24.44
N PHE A 14 -3.21 5.16 23.76
CA PHE A 14 -2.20 6.04 24.33
C PHE A 14 -2.06 7.31 23.47
N GLN A 15 -1.29 8.28 23.94
CA GLN A 15 -0.95 9.47 23.16
C GLN A 15 0.52 9.42 22.75
N ASP A 16 0.82 9.91 21.54
CA ASP A 16 2.20 10.14 21.13
C ASP A 16 2.82 11.23 22.02
N ALA A 17 4.02 10.96 22.52
CA ALA A 17 4.69 11.86 23.46
C ALA A 17 5.14 13.18 22.84
N HIS A 18 5.24 13.27 21.51
CA HIS A 18 5.72 14.45 20.80
C HIS A 18 4.57 15.31 20.28
N SER A 19 3.61 14.70 19.57
CA SER A 19 2.47 15.41 18.97
C SER A 19 1.25 15.52 19.89
N GLY A 20 1.15 14.65 20.91
CA GLY A 20 -0.04 14.52 21.74
C GLY A 20 -1.23 13.85 21.05
N LEU A 21 -1.06 13.38 19.80
CA LEU A 21 -2.12 12.72 19.06
C LEU A 21 -2.47 11.35 19.66
N SER A 22 -3.75 10.97 19.56
CA SER A 22 -4.25 9.70 20.06
C SER A 22 -3.88 8.56 19.12
N LEU A 23 -3.33 7.48 19.70
CA LEU A 23 -3.08 6.22 19.02
C LEU A 23 -3.88 5.08 19.65
N THR A 24 -4.35 4.20 18.78
CA THR A 24 -4.93 2.91 19.15
C THR A 24 -4.11 1.80 18.50
N ARG A 25 -3.49 0.94 19.31
CA ARG A 25 -2.77 -0.24 18.83
C ARG A 25 -3.64 -1.49 18.92
N TYR A 26 -3.72 -2.21 17.81
CA TYR A 26 -4.28 -3.55 17.69
C TYR A 26 -3.15 -4.56 17.49
N GLY A 27 -3.17 -5.63 18.29
CA GLY A 27 -2.05 -6.59 18.38
C GLY A 27 -1.62 -6.80 19.82
N GLY A 28 -0.32 -6.94 20.07
CA GLY A 28 0.23 -7.20 21.40
C GLY A 28 0.44 -8.69 21.74
N HIS A 29 0.08 -9.58 20.82
CA HIS A 29 0.34 -11.02 20.94
C HIS A 29 1.71 -11.39 20.34
N ILE A 30 2.11 -12.66 20.45
CA ILE A 30 3.28 -13.19 19.75
C ILE A 30 2.86 -13.50 18.30
N GLY A 31 3.51 -12.86 17.33
CA GLY A 31 3.21 -12.98 15.90
C GLY A 31 3.04 -11.61 15.23
N HIS A 32 3.22 -11.55 13.91
CA HIS A 32 3.13 -10.29 13.16
C HIS A 32 1.69 -9.99 12.75
N SER A 33 1.22 -8.80 13.10
CA SER A 33 0.03 -8.18 12.53
C SER A 33 0.42 -7.06 11.57
N HIS A 34 -0.37 -6.87 10.52
CA HIS A 34 -0.13 -5.81 9.55
C HIS A 34 -1.41 -5.35 8.84
N CYS A 35 -1.43 -4.09 8.44
CA CYS A 35 -2.43 -3.52 7.53
C CYS A 35 -2.30 -4.17 6.14
N LEU A 36 -3.30 -3.95 5.28
CA LEU A 36 -3.17 -4.25 3.85
C LEU A 36 -2.09 -3.36 3.23
N TYR A 37 -1.70 -3.67 1.98
CA TYR A 37 -0.71 -2.87 1.29
C TYR A 37 -1.14 -1.41 1.11
N PHE A 38 -0.18 -0.48 0.98
CA PHE A 38 -0.46 0.95 0.97
C PHE A 38 -1.22 1.43 -0.27
N THR A 39 -1.56 0.59 -1.26
CA THR A 39 -2.49 0.98 -2.33
C THR A 39 -3.91 0.46 -2.11
N SER A 40 -4.10 -0.48 -1.18
CA SER A 40 -5.39 -1.06 -0.83
C SER A 40 -6.10 -0.23 0.25
N ASP A 41 -7.42 -0.10 0.14
CA ASP A 41 -8.25 0.46 1.20
C ASP A 41 -8.49 -0.61 2.27
N GLY A 42 -8.09 -0.32 3.51
CA GLY A 42 -8.34 -1.20 4.67
C GLY A 42 -9.68 -0.94 5.33
N TRP A 43 -10.36 0.17 5.02
CA TRP A 43 -11.63 0.54 5.64
C TRP A 43 -12.81 0.08 4.80
N THR A 44 -13.86 -0.43 5.46
CA THR A 44 -15.12 -0.69 4.77
C THR A 44 -15.76 0.60 4.28
N ALA A 45 -16.59 0.52 3.23
CA ALA A 45 -17.25 1.69 2.64
C ALA A 45 -18.13 2.45 3.65
N ASP A 46 -18.70 1.74 4.62
CA ASP A 46 -19.46 2.34 5.75
C ASP A 46 -18.56 2.92 6.87
N GLN A 47 -17.24 2.77 6.75
CA GLN A 47 -16.19 3.19 7.68
C GLN A 47 -16.36 2.65 9.10
N ARG A 48 -17.08 1.53 9.26
CA ARG A 48 -17.29 0.88 10.57
C ARG A 48 -16.25 -0.16 10.90
N HIS A 49 -15.62 -0.76 9.89
CA HIS A 49 -14.63 -1.81 10.07
C HIS A 49 -13.30 -1.46 9.40
N PHE A 50 -12.22 -1.98 9.98
CA PHE A 50 -10.88 -1.94 9.41
C PHE A 50 -10.31 -3.36 9.27
N LEU A 51 -9.81 -3.69 8.08
CA LEU A 51 -9.25 -5.00 7.76
C LEU A 51 -7.74 -5.00 8.00
N CYS A 52 -7.27 -6.07 8.65
CA CYS A 52 -5.85 -6.31 8.86
C CYS A 52 -5.57 -7.81 8.94
N ALA A 53 -4.33 -8.18 8.66
CA ALA A 53 -3.83 -9.53 8.87
C ALA A 53 -3.24 -9.65 10.27
N MET A 54 -3.46 -10.77 10.94
CA MET A 54 -2.85 -11.09 12.23
C MET A 54 -2.38 -12.53 12.26
N GLU A 55 -1.14 -12.73 12.71
CA GLU A 55 -0.53 -14.04 12.88
C GLU A 55 -0.58 -14.49 14.34
N THR A 56 -1.16 -15.67 14.59
CA THR A 56 -1.15 -16.29 15.91
C THR A 56 -0.51 -17.67 15.86
N ALA A 57 0.04 -18.16 16.98
CA ALA A 57 0.61 -19.50 17.04
C ALA A 57 -0.40 -20.62 16.71
N GLU A 58 -1.67 -20.42 17.05
CA GLU A 58 -2.74 -21.40 16.84
C GLU A 58 -3.23 -21.42 15.38
N LEU A 59 -3.41 -20.25 14.75
CA LEU A 59 -4.10 -20.14 13.47
C LEU A 59 -3.18 -19.70 12.32
N GLY A 60 -1.93 -19.37 12.60
CA GLY A 60 -1.04 -18.72 11.64
C GLY A 60 -1.58 -17.36 11.23
N ASN A 61 -1.16 -16.88 10.06
CA ASN A 61 -1.61 -15.60 9.51
C ASN A 61 -3.03 -15.74 8.93
N GLN A 62 -3.97 -14.95 9.45
CA GLN A 62 -5.36 -14.89 9.01
C GLN A 62 -5.80 -13.43 8.83
N LEU A 63 -6.83 -13.21 8.02
CA LEU A 63 -7.44 -11.91 7.81
C LEU A 63 -8.55 -11.68 8.85
N TYR A 64 -8.58 -10.47 9.41
CA TYR A 64 -9.55 -10.04 10.41
C TYR A 64 -10.18 -8.71 10.02
N ALA A 65 -11.38 -8.46 10.53
CA ALA A 65 -12.00 -7.14 10.56
C ALA A 65 -12.18 -6.66 12.01
N ILE A 66 -11.71 -5.45 12.29
CA ILE A 66 -11.87 -4.74 13.55
C ILE A 66 -13.11 -3.83 13.44
N GLU A 67 -14.09 -3.99 14.32
CA GLU A 67 -15.19 -3.03 14.48
C GLU A 67 -14.69 -1.82 15.28
N LEU A 68 -14.61 -0.65 14.64
CA LEU A 68 -13.91 0.52 15.21
C LEU A 68 -14.55 1.08 16.47
N SER A 69 -15.88 0.96 16.62
CA SER A 69 -16.60 1.46 17.81
C SER A 69 -16.38 0.61 19.05
N SER A 70 -16.20 -0.70 18.89
CA SER A 70 -16.16 -1.67 20.00
C SER A 70 -14.77 -2.28 20.21
N GLY A 71 -13.90 -2.25 19.19
CA GLY A 71 -12.64 -2.99 19.16
C GLY A 71 -12.80 -4.49 18.94
N ARG A 72 -14.01 -4.98 18.65
CA ARG A 72 -14.29 -6.41 18.43
C ARG A 72 -13.64 -6.89 17.13
N LEU A 73 -12.95 -8.03 17.19
CA LEU A 73 -12.41 -8.71 16.02
C LEU A 73 -13.38 -9.75 15.48
N SER A 74 -13.55 -9.75 14.16
CA SER A 74 -14.17 -10.83 13.39
C SER A 74 -13.11 -11.53 12.55
N GLN A 75 -12.88 -12.83 12.79
CA GLN A 75 -11.97 -13.64 11.99
C GLN A 75 -12.61 -13.94 10.63
N LEU A 76 -12.10 -13.33 9.55
CA LEU A 76 -12.66 -13.47 8.21
C LEU A 76 -12.19 -14.79 7.56
N THR A 77 -10.94 -15.18 7.79
CA THR A 77 -10.38 -16.38 7.19
C THR A 77 -9.99 -17.43 8.23
N ASN A 78 -10.09 -18.70 7.85
CA ASN A 78 -9.61 -19.83 8.63
C ASN A 78 -8.89 -20.78 7.67
N LEU A 79 -7.83 -20.28 7.04
CA LEU A 79 -7.06 -21.01 6.04
C LEU A 79 -6.08 -21.95 6.74
N ALA A 80 -5.80 -23.09 6.11
CA ALA A 80 -4.80 -24.01 6.64
C ALA A 80 -3.44 -23.32 6.79
N GLN A 81 -2.70 -23.72 7.84
CA GLN A 81 -1.28 -23.41 7.97
C GLN A 81 -0.53 -24.19 6.89
N GLY A 82 -0.42 -23.61 5.70
CA GLY A 82 0.34 -24.17 4.57
C GLY A 82 1.64 -23.39 4.33
N ALA A 83 2.37 -23.77 3.28
CA ALA A 83 3.46 -22.99 2.69
C ALA A 83 2.91 -21.71 2.01
N ALA A 84 2.10 -20.96 2.73
CA ALA A 84 1.53 -19.71 2.27
C ALA A 84 2.68 -18.76 1.91
N PRO A 85 2.59 -18.02 0.79
CA PRO A 85 3.58 -16.99 0.51
C PRO A 85 3.69 -16.06 1.72
N GLN A 86 4.91 -15.61 2.02
CA GLN A 86 5.20 -14.74 3.17
C GLN A 86 4.37 -13.44 3.19
N HIS A 87 3.65 -13.16 2.10
CA HIS A 87 2.88 -11.96 1.79
C HIS A 87 1.37 -12.20 1.53
N ARG A 88 0.80 -13.36 1.90
CA ARG A 88 -0.58 -13.78 1.59
C ARG A 88 -1.65 -12.67 1.60
N PHE A 89 -1.67 -11.82 2.63
CA PHE A 89 -2.68 -10.75 2.77
C PHE A 89 -2.16 -9.33 2.46
N ASN A 90 -0.91 -9.18 2.02
CA ASN A 90 -0.47 -7.88 1.51
C ASN A 90 -1.25 -7.52 0.24
N TYR A 91 -1.48 -8.51 -0.62
CA TYR A 91 -2.29 -8.35 -1.84
C TYR A 91 -3.79 -8.60 -1.60
N ALA A 92 -4.27 -8.49 -0.36
CA ALA A 92 -5.70 -8.46 -0.13
C ALA A 92 -6.26 -7.08 -0.52
N SER A 93 -7.46 -7.08 -1.11
CA SER A 93 -8.11 -5.87 -1.61
C SER A 93 -9.60 -5.90 -1.35
N LEU A 94 -10.12 -4.82 -0.77
CA LEU A 94 -11.54 -4.66 -0.49
C LEU A 94 -12.27 -4.14 -1.74
N SER A 95 -13.45 -4.68 -2.03
CA SER A 95 -14.28 -4.18 -3.11
C SER A 95 -14.77 -2.75 -2.82
N PRO A 96 -15.05 -1.92 -3.85
CA PRO A 96 -15.47 -0.53 -3.65
C PRO A 96 -16.76 -0.36 -2.84
N ASP A 97 -17.66 -1.35 -2.90
CA ASP A 97 -18.89 -1.42 -2.11
C ASP A 97 -18.63 -1.79 -0.62
N GLY A 98 -17.41 -2.20 -0.27
CA GLY A 98 -17.02 -2.62 1.07
C GLY A 98 -17.60 -3.96 1.52
N GLY A 99 -18.27 -4.71 0.64
CA GLY A 99 -18.97 -5.96 0.98
C GLY A 99 -18.16 -7.22 0.73
N ARG A 100 -17.10 -7.18 -0.09
CA ARG A 100 -16.28 -8.33 -0.48
C ARG A 100 -14.80 -8.02 -0.31
N VAL A 101 -14.00 -9.06 -0.08
CA VAL A 101 -12.54 -8.99 -0.09
C VAL A 101 -11.99 -10.02 -1.06
N ALA A 102 -11.04 -9.61 -1.90
CA ALA A 102 -10.24 -10.50 -2.72
C ALA A 102 -8.91 -10.76 -2.01
N TYR A 103 -8.46 -12.02 -1.97
CA TYR A 103 -7.16 -12.41 -1.42
C TYR A 103 -6.68 -13.72 -2.05
N TRP A 104 -5.38 -13.99 -1.94
CA TRP A 104 -4.79 -15.22 -2.43
C TRP A 104 -4.73 -16.29 -1.34
N ASP A 105 -5.16 -17.51 -1.64
CA ASP A 105 -4.88 -18.70 -0.85
C ASP A 105 -4.04 -19.67 -1.67
N ALA A 106 -2.74 -19.71 -1.38
CA ALA A 106 -1.74 -20.29 -2.28
C ALA A 106 -1.89 -19.68 -3.69
N ASP A 107 -2.20 -20.50 -4.68
CA ASP A 107 -2.33 -20.09 -6.08
C ASP A 107 -3.76 -19.72 -6.46
N ASP A 108 -4.72 -19.80 -5.54
CA ASP A 108 -6.12 -19.47 -5.82
C ASP A 108 -6.45 -18.04 -5.41
N LEU A 109 -7.00 -17.26 -6.35
CA LEU A 109 -7.61 -15.97 -6.06
C LEU A 109 -9.05 -16.20 -5.56
N VAL A 110 -9.27 -15.87 -4.29
CA VAL A 110 -10.55 -16.04 -3.60
C VAL A 110 -11.23 -14.69 -3.43
N VAL A 111 -12.51 -14.63 -3.79
CA VAL A 111 -13.42 -13.56 -3.36
C VAL A 111 -14.27 -14.07 -2.21
N GLN A 112 -14.28 -13.33 -1.11
CA GLN A 112 -15.09 -13.63 0.07
C GLN A 112 -16.06 -12.49 0.38
N HIS A 113 -17.33 -12.83 0.60
CA HIS A 113 -18.33 -11.87 1.09
C HIS A 113 -18.18 -11.68 2.60
N LEU A 114 -18.03 -10.43 3.04
CA LEU A 114 -17.71 -10.12 4.44
C LEU A 114 -18.87 -10.40 5.40
N ALA A 115 -20.12 -10.25 4.97
CA ALA A 115 -21.25 -10.45 5.87
C ALA A 115 -21.61 -11.93 6.09
N SER A 116 -21.64 -12.72 5.01
CA SER A 116 -22.02 -14.14 5.03
C SER A 116 -20.84 -15.09 5.25
N GLY A 117 -19.62 -14.67 4.91
CA GLY A 117 -18.44 -15.54 4.91
C GLY A 117 -18.37 -16.50 3.73
N GLU A 118 -19.29 -16.40 2.77
CA GLU A 118 -19.27 -17.17 1.53
C GLU A 118 -18.01 -16.85 0.71
N ARG A 119 -17.39 -17.89 0.15
CA ARG A 119 -16.14 -17.81 -0.60
C ARG A 119 -16.32 -18.43 -1.98
N SER A 120 -15.67 -17.82 -2.97
CA SER A 120 -15.59 -18.32 -4.34
C SER A 120 -14.17 -18.17 -4.84
N VAL A 121 -13.58 -19.27 -5.32
CA VAL A 121 -12.34 -19.20 -6.12
C VAL A 121 -12.75 -18.70 -7.50
N ILE A 122 -12.17 -17.58 -7.93
CA ILE A 122 -12.49 -16.95 -9.23
C ILE A 122 -11.39 -17.17 -10.27
N TYR A 123 -10.19 -17.53 -9.81
CA TYR A 123 -9.02 -17.75 -10.68
C TYR A 123 -7.96 -18.60 -9.97
N HIS A 124 -7.23 -19.39 -10.76
CA HIS A 124 -6.07 -20.18 -10.33
C HIS A 124 -4.83 -19.68 -11.09
N ALA A 125 -3.81 -19.25 -10.36
CA ALA A 125 -2.61 -18.65 -10.91
C ALA A 125 -1.78 -19.63 -11.74
N GLU A 126 -1.33 -19.15 -12.89
CA GLU A 126 -0.26 -19.78 -13.67
C GLU A 126 0.97 -18.88 -13.61
N GLY A 127 1.98 -19.26 -12.81
CA GLY A 127 3.19 -18.45 -12.59
C GLY A 127 3.13 -17.58 -11.33
N GLU A 128 4.00 -16.57 -11.27
CA GLU A 128 4.08 -15.67 -10.11
C GLU A 128 3.06 -14.55 -10.21
N VAL A 129 2.29 -14.31 -9.15
CA VAL A 129 1.26 -13.26 -9.10
C VAL A 129 1.71 -12.04 -8.30
N HIS A 130 1.35 -10.86 -8.81
CA HIS A 130 1.75 -9.58 -8.21
C HIS A 130 0.54 -8.65 -8.07
N GLY A 131 0.19 -8.34 -6.81
CA GLY A 131 -0.84 -7.37 -6.48
C GLY A 131 -2.27 -7.85 -6.75
N THR A 132 -3.23 -7.15 -6.15
CA THR A 132 -4.66 -7.36 -6.41
C THR A 132 -5.37 -6.03 -6.20
N CYS A 133 -6.24 -5.62 -7.12
CA CYS A 133 -7.13 -4.49 -6.91
C CYS A 133 -8.49 -4.69 -7.58
N TRP A 134 -9.51 -3.97 -7.13
CA TRP A 134 -10.85 -4.03 -7.72
C TRP A 134 -11.07 -2.87 -8.69
N THR A 135 -11.76 -3.13 -9.80
CA THR A 135 -12.32 -2.05 -10.64
C THR A 135 -13.33 -1.23 -9.85
N ALA A 136 -13.50 0.05 -10.19
CA ALA A 136 -14.38 0.98 -9.47
C ALA A 136 -15.85 0.51 -9.34
N ASP A 137 -16.33 -0.30 -10.30
CA ASP A 137 -17.68 -0.86 -10.30
C ASP A 137 -17.80 -2.21 -9.55
N GLY A 138 -16.69 -2.72 -9.01
CA GLY A 138 -16.63 -3.97 -8.26
C GLY A 138 -16.95 -5.23 -9.06
N ARG A 139 -16.86 -5.17 -10.40
CA ARG A 139 -17.15 -6.30 -11.29
C ARG A 139 -15.93 -7.18 -11.56
N GLN A 140 -14.74 -6.59 -11.59
CA GLN A 140 -13.50 -7.29 -11.93
C GLN A 140 -12.44 -7.08 -10.85
N VAL A 141 -11.59 -8.09 -10.69
CA VAL A 141 -10.37 -8.03 -9.90
C VAL A 141 -9.19 -8.03 -10.87
N LEU A 142 -8.29 -7.07 -10.73
CA LEU A 142 -7.08 -6.97 -11.52
C LEU A 142 -5.89 -7.54 -10.74
N THR A 143 -5.00 -8.23 -11.45
CA THR A 143 -3.73 -8.74 -10.94
C THR A 143 -2.70 -8.71 -12.06
N CYS A 144 -1.42 -8.78 -11.72
CA CYS A 144 -0.38 -9.13 -12.68
C CYS A 144 0.03 -10.60 -12.50
N ARG A 145 0.48 -11.25 -13.58
CA ARG A 145 1.23 -12.50 -13.52
C ARG A 145 2.51 -12.41 -14.33
N SER A 146 3.53 -13.15 -13.94
CA SER A 146 4.78 -13.30 -14.70
C SER A 146 5.21 -14.76 -14.79
N GLU A 147 5.91 -15.09 -15.87
CA GLU A 147 6.71 -16.33 -15.93
C GLU A 147 7.60 -16.42 -14.68
N GLU A 148 7.73 -17.63 -14.11
CA GLU A 148 8.56 -17.85 -12.94
C GLU A 148 9.99 -17.40 -13.23
N CYS A 149 10.44 -16.39 -12.50
CA CYS A 149 11.76 -15.84 -12.70
C CYS A 149 12.72 -16.53 -11.73
N GLN A 150 13.60 -17.40 -12.23
CA GLN A 150 14.60 -18.08 -11.40
C GLN A 150 15.70 -17.13 -10.83
N LEU A 151 15.42 -15.83 -10.76
CA LEU A 151 16.36 -14.75 -10.46
C LEU A 151 15.97 -14.02 -9.17
N GLY A 152 15.84 -14.75 -8.06
CA GLY A 152 15.71 -14.19 -6.71
C GLY A 152 14.42 -13.40 -6.42
N SER A 153 14.26 -12.90 -5.19
CA SER A 153 12.99 -12.35 -4.70
C SER A 153 12.72 -10.88 -5.09
N GLY A 154 13.57 -10.25 -5.89
CA GLY A 154 13.39 -8.86 -6.32
C GLY A 154 13.67 -7.77 -5.29
N THR A 155 13.93 -8.19 -4.06
CA THR A 155 14.14 -7.31 -2.92
C THR A 155 15.52 -6.67 -2.93
N SER A 156 16.50 -7.30 -3.60
CA SER A 156 17.86 -6.78 -3.73
C SER A 156 18.09 -6.04 -5.05
N THR A 157 19.00 -5.07 -5.05
CA THR A 157 19.46 -4.41 -6.29
C THR A 157 20.00 -5.41 -7.31
N ALA A 158 20.62 -6.50 -6.86
CA ALA A 158 21.14 -7.56 -7.73
C ALA A 158 20.02 -8.31 -8.46
N ASP A 159 18.92 -8.63 -7.78
CA ASP A 159 17.74 -9.24 -8.42
C ASP A 159 17.16 -8.29 -9.49
N ARG A 160 17.02 -7.01 -9.14
CA ARG A 160 16.48 -6.00 -10.04
C ARG A 160 17.33 -5.81 -11.30
N LEU A 161 18.65 -5.83 -11.18
CA LEU A 161 19.56 -5.76 -12.33
C LEU A 161 19.52 -7.02 -13.21
N ARG A 162 19.30 -8.20 -12.59
CA ARG A 162 19.13 -9.46 -13.33
C ARG A 162 17.83 -9.45 -14.15
N TRP A 163 16.74 -8.94 -13.59
CA TRP A 163 15.48 -8.79 -14.32
C TRP A 163 15.61 -7.90 -15.56
N LEU A 164 16.41 -6.83 -15.49
CA LEU A 164 16.67 -5.97 -16.66
C LEU A 164 17.43 -6.70 -17.78
N SER A 165 18.21 -7.74 -17.45
CA SER A 165 19.05 -8.44 -18.42
C SER A 165 18.29 -9.56 -19.15
N ALA A 166 17.24 -10.11 -18.53
CA ALA A 166 16.39 -11.15 -19.08
C ALA A 166 14.97 -11.00 -18.51
N PRO A 167 14.19 -10.00 -18.97
CA PRO A 167 12.88 -9.73 -18.39
C PRO A 167 11.90 -10.89 -18.65
N PRO A 168 11.13 -11.31 -17.62
CA PRO A 168 10.11 -12.34 -17.79
C PRO A 168 8.99 -11.83 -18.70
N LEU A 169 8.28 -12.75 -19.37
CA LEU A 169 6.98 -12.38 -19.95
C LEU A 169 6.01 -12.13 -18.79
N SER A 170 5.40 -10.96 -18.75
CA SER A 170 4.39 -10.61 -17.75
C SER A 170 3.12 -10.12 -18.41
N GLN A 171 2.01 -10.28 -17.70
CA GLN A 171 0.67 -9.91 -18.15
C GLN A 171 -0.07 -9.14 -17.06
N VAL A 172 -0.84 -8.13 -17.47
CA VAL A 172 -1.89 -7.53 -16.65
C VAL A 172 -3.19 -8.24 -16.98
N LEU A 173 -3.90 -8.73 -15.96
CA LEU A 173 -5.13 -9.50 -16.10
C LEU A 173 -6.32 -8.77 -15.49
N ALA A 174 -7.48 -8.93 -16.12
CA ALA A 174 -8.78 -8.69 -15.51
C ALA A 174 -9.49 -10.03 -15.30
N ILE A 175 -9.94 -10.29 -14.08
CA ILE A 175 -10.64 -11.51 -13.69
C ILE A 175 -12.06 -11.12 -13.27
N ASP A 176 -13.06 -11.74 -13.88
CA ASP A 176 -14.46 -11.49 -13.53
C ASP A 176 -14.77 -12.05 -12.14
N ALA A 177 -15.24 -11.17 -11.25
CA ALA A 177 -15.52 -11.53 -9.86
C ALA A 177 -16.74 -12.45 -9.68
N GLY A 178 -17.55 -12.63 -10.73
CA GLY A 178 -18.67 -13.57 -10.80
C GLY A 178 -18.34 -14.89 -11.47
N GLY A 179 -17.07 -15.15 -11.81
CA GLY A 179 -16.63 -16.39 -12.46
C GLY A 179 -16.73 -16.38 -13.98
N GLY A 180 -16.83 -15.20 -14.61
CA GLY A 180 -16.84 -15.03 -16.07
C GLY A 180 -15.50 -15.28 -16.79
N GLY A 181 -14.44 -15.65 -16.06
CA GLY A 181 -13.11 -15.96 -16.59
C GLY A 181 -12.12 -14.79 -16.54
N GLU A 182 -10.93 -15.00 -17.11
CA GLU A 182 -9.86 -14.00 -17.20
C GLU A 182 -9.76 -13.35 -18.59
N ARG A 183 -9.16 -12.17 -18.63
CA ARG A 183 -8.75 -11.49 -19.86
C ARG A 183 -7.39 -10.83 -19.69
N VAL A 184 -6.49 -11.12 -20.61
CA VAL A 184 -5.20 -10.41 -20.70
C VAL A 184 -5.45 -9.00 -21.26
N LEU A 185 -5.09 -7.98 -20.48
CA LEU A 185 -5.24 -6.58 -20.84
C LEU A 185 -3.99 -6.02 -21.51
N HIS A 186 -2.81 -6.46 -21.05
CA HIS A 186 -1.50 -6.08 -21.56
C HIS A 186 -0.53 -7.25 -21.37
N GLU A 187 0.40 -7.43 -22.30
CA GLU A 187 1.45 -8.45 -22.25
C GLU A 187 2.75 -7.84 -22.77
N GLU A 188 3.84 -8.05 -22.03
CA GLU A 188 5.15 -7.54 -22.41
C GLU A 188 6.28 -8.34 -21.75
N ARG A 189 7.46 -8.36 -22.38
CA ARG A 189 8.70 -8.83 -21.73
C ARG A 189 9.28 -7.74 -20.85
N TRP A 190 8.69 -7.62 -19.67
CA TRP A 190 9.14 -6.82 -18.55
C TRP A 190 8.58 -7.43 -17.26
N LEU A 191 9.21 -7.24 -16.10
CA LEU A 191 8.54 -7.58 -14.85
C LEU A 191 7.44 -6.55 -14.55
N ILE A 192 6.19 -6.90 -14.85
CA ILE A 192 5.04 -6.04 -14.62
C ILE A 192 4.43 -6.34 -13.25
N THR A 193 4.35 -5.33 -12.40
CA THR A 193 3.71 -5.44 -11.08
C THR A 193 2.82 -4.23 -10.81
N HIS A 194 2.31 -4.15 -9.58
CA HIS A 194 1.69 -2.93 -9.06
C HIS A 194 0.52 -2.41 -9.93
N VAL A 195 -0.32 -3.33 -10.41
CA VAL A 195 -1.58 -2.94 -11.05
C VAL A 195 -2.50 -2.29 -10.03
N ASN A 196 -2.97 -1.09 -10.33
CA ASN A 196 -3.87 -0.32 -9.49
C ASN A 196 -5.01 0.23 -10.36
N ALA A 197 -6.24 -0.21 -10.11
CA ALA A 197 -7.42 0.33 -10.76
C ALA A 197 -7.74 1.75 -10.25
N SER A 198 -8.27 2.59 -11.13
CA SER A 198 -8.82 3.88 -10.72
C SER A 198 -9.99 3.65 -9.74
N PRO A 199 -10.06 4.40 -8.63
CA PRO A 199 -11.16 4.30 -7.68
C PRO A 199 -12.51 4.79 -8.21
N THR A 200 -12.54 5.48 -9.36
CA THR A 200 -13.77 6.08 -9.91
C THR A 200 -14.07 5.70 -11.36
N ASP A 201 -13.07 5.35 -12.16
CA ASP A 201 -13.23 4.95 -13.56
C ASP A 201 -12.98 3.43 -13.69
N PRO A 202 -14.02 2.61 -13.91
CA PRO A 202 -13.86 1.15 -13.97
C PRO A 202 -13.09 0.69 -15.21
N ASP A 203 -12.86 1.57 -16.20
CA ASP A 203 -12.13 1.25 -17.43
C ASP A 203 -10.67 1.71 -17.39
N LEU A 204 -10.18 2.21 -16.25
CA LEU A 204 -8.85 2.81 -16.15
C LEU A 204 -8.04 2.16 -15.04
N CYS A 205 -6.80 1.79 -15.35
CA CYS A 205 -5.82 1.37 -14.34
C CYS A 205 -4.42 1.89 -14.66
N THR A 206 -3.54 1.80 -13.68
CA THR A 206 -2.09 1.88 -13.88
C THR A 206 -1.44 0.54 -13.58
N PHE A 207 -0.24 0.33 -14.11
CA PHE A 207 0.68 -0.74 -13.70
C PHE A 207 2.11 -0.19 -13.76
N CYS A 208 3.09 -0.98 -13.29
CA CYS A 208 4.49 -0.57 -13.34
C CYS A 208 5.40 -1.55 -14.07
N HIS A 209 6.45 -0.97 -14.64
CA HIS A 209 7.66 -1.67 -15.03
C HIS A 209 8.60 -1.68 -13.82
N GLU A 210 8.85 -2.86 -13.23
CA GLU A 210 9.77 -2.95 -12.08
C GLU A 210 11.24 -2.82 -12.48
N GLY A 211 12.04 -2.33 -11.54
CA GLY A 211 13.48 -2.13 -11.72
C GLY A 211 14.06 -0.99 -10.89
N PRO A 212 15.38 -0.75 -10.97
CA PRO A 212 16.02 0.38 -10.31
C PRO A 212 15.49 1.71 -10.90
N TRP A 213 14.87 2.55 -10.05
CA TRP A 213 14.10 3.72 -10.50
C TRP A 213 14.88 4.74 -11.34
N LEU A 214 16.20 4.82 -11.15
CA LEU A 214 17.08 5.74 -11.90
C LEU A 214 17.64 5.14 -13.20
N THR A 215 17.34 3.88 -13.48
CA THR A 215 17.88 3.12 -14.61
C THR A 215 16.81 2.76 -15.63
N ILE A 216 15.54 2.69 -15.21
CA ILE A 216 14.43 2.36 -16.10
C ILE A 216 13.88 3.61 -16.78
N ASP A 217 13.59 3.52 -18.07
CA ASP A 217 13.14 4.65 -18.89
C ASP A 217 11.72 5.10 -18.56
N GLN A 218 10.85 4.17 -18.16
CA GLN A 218 9.46 4.47 -17.82
C GLN A 218 8.98 3.49 -16.76
N ARG A 219 8.54 4.01 -15.61
CA ARG A 219 7.98 3.17 -14.54
C ARG A 219 6.48 3.02 -14.62
N ILE A 220 5.76 4.15 -14.62
CA ILE A 220 4.30 4.16 -14.42
C ILE A 220 3.61 4.21 -15.77
N TRP A 221 2.73 3.25 -16.01
CA TRP A 221 1.97 3.10 -17.25
C TRP A 221 0.47 3.15 -16.98
N GLY A 222 -0.26 3.84 -17.85
CA GLY A 222 -1.72 3.87 -17.86
C GLY A 222 -2.26 2.87 -18.88
N LEU A 223 -3.43 2.30 -18.58
CA LEU A 223 -4.08 1.30 -19.43
C LEU A 223 -5.59 1.45 -19.38
N ARG A 224 -6.23 1.31 -20.55
CA ARG A 224 -7.68 1.18 -20.67
C ARG A 224 -8.05 -0.29 -20.73
N LEU A 225 -8.98 -0.71 -19.86
CA LEU A 225 -9.43 -2.11 -19.82
C LEU A 225 -10.19 -2.48 -21.09
N SER A 226 -10.85 -1.53 -21.74
CA SER A 226 -11.57 -1.68 -23.01
C SER A 226 -10.65 -1.89 -24.21
N GLY A 227 -9.35 -1.62 -24.06
CA GLY A 227 -8.32 -1.86 -25.05
C GLY A 227 -7.55 -0.60 -25.45
N GLY A 228 -6.64 -0.76 -26.41
CA GLY A 228 -5.66 0.26 -26.80
C GLY A 228 -4.26 -0.07 -26.26
N SER A 229 -3.29 0.75 -26.61
CA SER A 229 -1.91 0.61 -26.12
C SER A 229 -1.76 1.26 -24.75
N ALA A 230 -0.96 0.65 -23.88
CA ALA A 230 -0.51 1.30 -22.65
C ALA A 230 0.26 2.60 -22.98
N TRP A 231 0.17 3.61 -22.10
CA TRP A 231 0.85 4.89 -22.28
C TRP A 231 1.68 5.29 -21.05
N PRO A 232 2.80 6.01 -21.24
CA PRO A 232 3.60 6.50 -20.13
C PRO A 232 2.83 7.57 -19.35
N VAL A 233 2.85 7.48 -18.02
CA VAL A 233 2.12 8.43 -17.15
C VAL A 233 3.04 9.53 -16.63
N VAL A 234 4.19 9.16 -16.06
CA VAL A 234 5.18 10.13 -15.56
C VAL A 234 6.41 10.08 -16.47
N PRO A 235 6.73 11.15 -17.21
CA PRO A 235 7.92 11.19 -18.04
C PRO A 235 9.19 11.06 -17.21
N HIS A 236 10.17 10.28 -17.70
CA HIS A 236 11.49 10.20 -17.09
C HIS A 236 12.37 11.36 -17.55
N ASP A 237 12.84 12.17 -16.60
CA ASP A 237 13.67 13.35 -16.87
C ASP A 237 15.18 13.09 -16.71
N GLY A 238 15.57 11.86 -16.34
CA GLY A 238 16.96 11.49 -16.10
C GLY A 238 17.57 12.12 -14.84
N VAL A 239 16.75 12.69 -13.97
CA VAL A 239 17.15 13.35 -12.71
C VAL A 239 16.46 12.68 -11.53
N TRP A 240 15.16 12.41 -11.66
CA TRP A 240 14.30 11.85 -10.64
C TRP A 240 13.83 10.44 -11.03
N GLY A 241 14.24 9.45 -10.25
CA GLY A 241 13.71 8.10 -10.34
C GLY A 241 12.43 7.99 -9.51
N VAL A 242 11.31 7.66 -10.14
CA VAL A 242 9.99 7.63 -9.50
C VAL A 242 9.59 6.22 -9.08
N GLY A 243 8.69 6.11 -8.09
CA GLY A 243 8.02 4.89 -7.68
C GLY A 243 7.03 5.12 -6.55
N HIS A 244 6.58 4.03 -5.92
CA HIS A 244 5.55 4.06 -4.88
C HIS A 244 4.27 4.78 -5.32
N GLU A 245 3.85 4.56 -6.56
CA GLU A 245 2.70 5.22 -7.16
C GLU A 245 1.36 4.78 -6.57
N PHE A 246 0.43 5.71 -6.38
CA PHE A 246 -0.90 5.43 -5.82
C PHE A 246 -1.95 6.35 -6.42
N TRP A 247 -3.22 5.91 -6.44
CA TRP A 247 -4.33 6.75 -6.86
C TRP A 247 -4.78 7.70 -5.74
N CYS A 248 -5.01 8.95 -6.11
CA CYS A 248 -5.85 9.86 -5.32
C CYS A 248 -7.33 9.46 -5.46
N ALA A 249 -8.16 9.93 -4.51
CA ALA A 249 -9.57 9.59 -4.44
C ALA A 249 -10.42 10.12 -5.61
N ASP A 250 -9.91 11.09 -6.37
CA ASP A 250 -10.56 11.61 -7.59
C ASP A 250 -10.54 10.63 -8.77
N GLY A 251 -9.72 9.57 -8.66
CA GLY A 251 -9.50 8.54 -9.68
C GLY A 251 -8.95 9.02 -11.02
N ARG A 252 -8.35 10.22 -11.04
CA ARG A 252 -7.65 10.78 -12.20
C ARG A 252 -6.20 11.13 -11.89
N THR A 253 -5.93 11.52 -10.64
CA THR A 253 -4.61 11.90 -10.18
C THR A 253 -3.88 10.69 -9.60
N VAL A 254 -2.64 10.48 -10.04
CA VAL A 254 -1.72 9.50 -9.46
C VAL A 254 -0.64 10.27 -8.70
N GLY A 255 -0.48 9.97 -7.42
CA GLY A 255 0.63 10.43 -6.61
C GLY A 255 1.82 9.47 -6.71
N TYR A 256 3.03 9.98 -6.50
CA TYR A 256 4.25 9.17 -6.53
C TYR A 256 5.37 9.79 -5.68
N HIS A 257 6.33 8.95 -5.30
CA HIS A 257 7.57 9.32 -4.61
C HIS A 257 8.74 9.28 -5.60
N ALA A 258 9.73 10.15 -5.43
CA ALA A 258 10.90 10.21 -6.29
C ALA A 258 12.20 10.33 -5.49
N ARG A 259 13.27 9.80 -6.08
CA ARG A 259 14.64 9.88 -5.55
C ARG A 259 15.54 10.55 -6.58
N HIS A 260 16.37 11.47 -6.11
CA HIS A 260 17.28 12.20 -6.97
C HIS A 260 18.52 11.36 -7.33
N LYS A 261 19.08 11.56 -8.52
CA LYS A 261 20.23 10.80 -9.02
C LYS A 261 21.57 11.08 -8.35
N ASP A 262 21.73 12.22 -7.68
CA ASP A 262 23.03 12.67 -7.12
C ASP A 262 23.49 11.87 -5.88
N GLY A 263 22.69 10.89 -5.44
CA GLY A 263 23.05 10.03 -4.30
C GLY A 263 22.98 10.73 -2.95
N THR A 264 22.44 11.94 -2.86
CA THR A 264 22.37 12.73 -1.61
C THR A 264 21.14 12.40 -0.75
N TRP A 265 20.39 11.35 -1.09
CA TRP A 265 19.09 11.04 -0.48
C TRP A 265 18.09 12.20 -0.55
N ARG A 266 18.19 13.04 -1.59
CA ARG A 266 17.14 14.00 -1.91
C ARG A 266 15.91 13.25 -2.44
N HIS A 267 14.77 13.64 -1.91
CA HIS A 267 13.49 13.06 -2.26
C HIS A 267 12.57 14.15 -2.79
N ALA A 268 11.66 13.75 -3.68
CA ALA A 268 10.54 14.57 -4.10
C ALA A 268 9.26 13.75 -4.03
N ALA A 269 8.13 14.43 -3.97
CA ALA A 269 6.82 13.82 -4.14
C ALA A 269 6.02 14.65 -5.14
N GLY A 270 5.24 13.97 -5.96
CA GLY A 270 4.52 14.60 -7.05
C GLY A 270 3.18 13.95 -7.33
N PHE A 271 2.45 14.59 -8.23
CA PHE A 271 1.14 14.18 -8.72
C PHE A 271 1.10 14.36 -10.22
N VAL A 272 0.36 13.49 -10.89
CA VAL A 272 0.12 13.55 -12.33
C VAL A 272 -1.33 13.25 -12.62
N ASP A 273 -1.97 14.08 -13.44
CA ASP A 273 -3.24 13.69 -14.06
C ASP A 273 -2.94 12.67 -15.16
N VAL A 274 -3.45 11.45 -15.00
CA VAL A 274 -3.09 10.27 -15.79
C VAL A 274 -3.47 10.36 -17.27
N LEU A 275 -4.39 11.27 -17.63
CA LEU A 275 -4.91 11.40 -19.00
C LEU A 275 -4.34 12.62 -19.72
N SER A 276 -4.15 13.73 -19.01
CA SER A 276 -3.59 14.97 -19.56
C SER A 276 -2.06 15.05 -19.45
N ALA A 277 -1.44 14.16 -18.66
CA ALA A 277 -0.02 14.15 -18.33
C ALA A 277 0.47 15.45 -17.66
N GLN A 278 -0.44 16.22 -17.04
CA GLN A 278 -0.05 17.39 -16.26
C GLN A 278 0.62 16.94 -14.96
N VAL A 279 1.91 17.23 -14.83
CA VAL A 279 2.73 16.86 -13.67
C VAL A 279 2.93 18.07 -12.76
N TRP A 280 2.84 17.83 -11.46
CA TRP A 280 3.39 18.71 -10.44
C TRP A 280 4.28 17.90 -9.50
N GLN A 281 5.47 18.41 -9.19
CA GLN A 281 6.43 17.77 -8.30
C GLN A 281 7.23 18.82 -7.56
N ALA A 282 7.48 18.59 -6.27
CA ALA A 282 8.38 19.40 -5.48
C ALA A 282 9.23 18.50 -4.57
N GLU A 283 10.42 19.01 -4.22
CA GLU A 283 11.28 18.35 -3.25
C GLU A 283 10.66 18.35 -1.86
N ILE A 284 10.86 17.26 -1.13
CA ILE A 284 10.50 17.16 0.27
C ILE A 284 11.75 17.42 1.11
N SER A 285 11.61 18.22 2.16
CA SER A 285 12.72 18.63 3.03
C SER A 285 13.19 17.51 3.98
N VAL A 286 12.60 16.32 3.91
CA VAL A 286 12.82 15.20 4.82
C VAL A 286 13.16 13.93 4.06
N PRO A 287 14.19 13.17 4.49
CA PRO A 287 14.42 11.82 4.02
C PRO A 287 13.25 10.89 4.33
N THR A 288 12.68 10.28 3.29
CA THR A 288 11.44 9.51 3.37
C THR A 288 11.58 8.17 2.65
N HIS A 289 11.01 7.12 3.22
CA HIS A 289 11.00 5.81 2.59
C HIS A 289 9.90 5.71 1.53
N HIS A 290 8.68 6.12 1.89
CA HIS A 290 7.43 6.01 1.17
C HIS A 290 6.52 7.23 1.47
N ALA A 291 5.67 7.59 0.50
CA ALA A 291 4.75 8.72 0.60
C ALA A 291 3.37 8.31 0.10
N VAL A 292 2.30 8.76 0.77
CA VAL A 292 0.91 8.49 0.36
C VAL A 292 0.01 9.71 0.58
N ALA A 293 -1.02 9.84 -0.25
CA ALA A 293 -2.02 10.89 -0.11
C ALA A 293 -3.42 10.39 -0.53
N ILE A 294 -4.44 11.17 -0.19
CA ILE A 294 -5.81 11.01 -0.70
C ILE A 294 -6.07 11.99 -1.84
N ASP A 295 -5.48 13.18 -1.77
CA ASP A 295 -5.58 14.24 -2.77
C ASP A 295 -4.21 14.84 -3.07
N ASN A 296 -4.17 15.92 -3.83
CA ASN A 296 -2.94 16.59 -4.23
C ASN A 296 -2.54 17.77 -3.32
N GLN A 297 -3.15 17.88 -2.14
CA GLN A 297 -2.92 18.98 -1.19
C GLN A 297 -2.11 18.53 0.02
N ARG A 298 -2.25 17.27 0.46
CA ARG A 298 -1.61 16.76 1.67
C ARG A 298 -0.99 15.38 1.45
N MET A 299 0.24 15.21 1.93
CA MET A 299 0.98 13.94 1.84
C MET A 299 1.42 13.47 3.22
N ILE A 300 1.32 12.16 3.44
CA ILE A 300 1.86 11.46 4.62
C ILE A 300 3.17 10.78 4.23
N LEU A 301 4.21 10.96 5.04
CA LEU A 301 5.54 10.44 4.79
C LEU A 301 5.95 9.49 5.94
N ASP A 302 6.48 8.32 5.62
CA ASP A 302 7.20 7.49 6.60
C ASP A 302 8.71 7.81 6.55
N GLY A 303 9.14 8.61 7.51
CA GLY A 303 10.51 9.09 7.61
C GLY A 303 11.52 7.96 7.72
N THR A 304 12.72 8.15 7.19
CA THR A 304 13.80 7.17 7.38
C THR A 304 14.46 7.30 8.76
N ARG A 305 15.45 6.43 9.03
CA ARG A 305 16.34 6.58 10.19
C ARG A 305 17.06 7.92 10.23
N GLU A 306 17.36 8.51 9.07
CA GLU A 306 18.00 9.84 8.97
C GLU A 306 17.05 10.98 9.29
N SER A 307 15.75 10.82 9.07
CA SER A 307 14.78 11.80 9.54
C SER A 307 14.39 11.60 10.99
N GLY A 308 14.63 10.41 11.54
CA GLY A 308 14.40 10.09 12.95
C GLY A 308 13.26 9.10 13.19
N GLU A 309 12.80 8.36 12.18
CA GLU A 309 11.68 7.40 12.25
C GLU A 309 10.33 8.06 12.58
N TRP A 310 10.11 9.27 12.07
CA TRP A 310 8.86 9.99 12.22
C TRP A 310 7.86 9.63 11.13
N LEU A 311 6.61 9.44 11.51
CA LEU A 311 5.49 9.61 10.60
C LEU A 311 5.19 11.12 10.51
N LEU A 312 5.14 11.64 9.30
CA LEU A 312 5.08 13.07 9.02
C LEU A 312 3.92 13.40 8.09
N LEU A 313 3.48 14.65 8.17
CA LEU A 313 2.50 15.25 7.28
C LEU A 313 3.12 16.51 6.65
N ILE A 314 2.95 16.68 5.34
CA ILE A 314 3.28 17.90 4.62
C ILE A 314 2.05 18.38 3.86
N ASP A 315 1.82 19.69 3.87
CA ASP A 315 0.79 20.35 3.07
C ASP A 315 1.45 21.06 1.89
N ARG A 316 0.73 21.16 0.77
CA ARG A 316 1.20 21.86 -0.43
C ARG A 316 1.03 23.37 -0.24
N GLU A 317 2.09 24.12 -0.53
CA GLU A 317 2.14 25.58 -0.44
C GLU A 317 2.54 26.16 -1.80
N GLY A 318 1.54 26.35 -2.68
CA GLY A 318 1.79 26.84 -4.05
C GLY A 318 2.57 25.82 -4.90
N ASP A 319 3.80 26.16 -5.26
CA ASP A 319 4.70 25.36 -6.09
C ASP A 319 5.69 24.49 -5.29
N GLN A 320 5.62 24.53 -3.96
CA GLN A 320 6.47 23.74 -3.07
C GLN A 320 5.67 22.94 -2.03
N TRP A 321 6.36 22.02 -1.36
CA TRP A 321 5.87 21.41 -0.13
C TRP A 321 6.17 22.31 1.06
N GLY A 322 5.20 22.47 1.95
CA GLY A 322 5.33 23.19 3.21
C GLY A 322 6.19 22.45 4.23
N GLU A 323 6.36 23.07 5.40
CA GLU A 323 7.16 22.49 6.47
C GLU A 323 6.53 21.21 7.06
N PRO A 324 7.31 20.12 7.22
CA PRO A 324 6.80 18.87 7.78
C PRO A 324 6.33 19.01 9.23
N ARG A 325 5.17 18.41 9.49
CA ARG A 325 4.53 18.29 10.80
C ARG A 325 4.66 16.86 11.32
N VAL A 326 5.02 16.71 12.59
CA VAL A 326 5.20 15.41 13.23
C VAL A 326 3.85 14.86 13.67
N LEU A 327 3.56 13.64 13.22
CA LEU A 327 2.37 12.89 13.60
C LEU A 327 2.67 11.99 14.79
N CYS A 328 3.67 11.12 14.68
CA CYS A 328 4.18 10.28 15.76
C CYS A 328 5.53 9.69 15.38
N ARG A 329 6.22 9.01 16.30
CA ARG A 329 7.27 8.06 15.90
C ARG A 329 6.63 6.77 15.41
N HIS A 330 7.05 6.27 14.25
CA HIS A 330 6.63 4.93 13.82
C HIS A 330 7.59 3.85 14.32
N ASP A 331 8.88 4.16 14.51
CA ASP A 331 9.89 3.24 15.09
C ASP A 331 9.89 1.82 14.51
N SER A 332 9.55 1.73 13.22
CA SER A 332 9.57 0.47 12.49
C SER A 332 10.98 0.20 11.98
N SER A 333 11.44 -1.03 12.15
CA SER A 333 12.70 -1.49 11.59
C SER A 333 12.64 -1.64 10.05
N ARG A 334 11.44 -1.85 9.48
CA ARG A 334 11.20 -2.11 8.04
C ARG A 334 12.01 -3.28 7.47
N HIS A 335 12.42 -4.24 8.30
CA HIS A 335 13.29 -5.35 7.85
C HIS A 335 12.58 -6.37 6.95
N HIS A 336 11.25 -6.38 6.93
CA HIS A 336 10.44 -7.18 6.00
C HIS A 336 9.10 -6.49 5.72
N HIS A 337 8.42 -6.94 4.66
CA HIS A 337 7.24 -6.26 4.13
C HIS A 337 6.08 -6.11 5.12
N ARG A 338 5.91 -7.03 6.08
CA ARG A 338 4.79 -6.95 7.06
C ARG A 338 5.00 -5.83 8.09
N VAL A 339 6.22 -5.34 8.27
CA VAL A 339 6.54 -4.25 9.20
C VAL A 339 6.93 -2.98 8.47
N HIS A 340 6.88 -2.93 7.14
CA HIS A 340 6.89 -1.66 6.43
C HIS A 340 5.74 -0.79 6.95
N VAL A 341 6.02 0.49 7.20
CA VAL A 341 5.08 1.39 7.89
C VAL A 341 3.75 1.47 7.14
N HIS A 342 3.80 1.52 5.80
CA HIS A 342 2.64 1.55 4.90
C HIS A 342 1.50 2.41 5.46
N PRO A 343 1.77 3.69 5.74
CA PRO A 343 0.72 4.55 6.24
C PRO A 343 -0.40 4.61 5.21
N ARG A 344 -1.64 4.65 5.67
CA ARG A 344 -2.80 4.90 4.84
C ARG A 344 -3.71 5.87 5.53
N LEU A 345 -4.13 6.90 4.81
CA LEU A 345 -5.10 7.86 5.29
C LEU A 345 -6.51 7.33 4.97
N ARG A 346 -7.39 7.34 5.96
CA ARG A 346 -8.81 7.04 5.79
C ARG A 346 -9.46 8.13 4.94
N ARG A 347 -10.46 7.77 4.12
CA ARG A 347 -11.13 8.68 3.17
C ARG A 347 -11.62 10.02 3.73
N ASP A 348 -11.93 10.08 5.03
CA ASP A 348 -12.35 11.33 5.69
C ASP A 348 -11.18 12.26 6.08
N GLY A 349 -9.94 11.81 5.91
CA GLY A 349 -8.74 12.55 6.27
C GLY A 349 -8.45 12.60 7.78
N ARG A 350 -9.20 11.85 8.60
CA ARG A 350 -9.18 11.98 10.07
C ARG A 350 -8.48 10.87 10.81
N GLN A 351 -8.02 9.84 10.10
CA GLN A 351 -7.32 8.72 10.75
C GLN A 351 -6.30 8.10 9.80
N ILE A 352 -5.16 7.69 10.34
CA ILE A 352 -4.11 6.96 9.62
C ILE A 352 -3.95 5.57 10.20
N SER A 353 -3.94 4.54 9.36
CA SER A 353 -3.43 3.21 9.75
C SER A 353 -1.96 3.07 9.38
N PHE A 354 -1.16 2.43 10.22
CA PHE A 354 0.23 2.08 9.89
C PHE A 354 0.71 0.87 10.69
N ASN A 355 1.85 0.29 10.27
CA ASN A 355 2.49 -0.82 10.96
C ASN A 355 3.73 -0.35 11.73
N SER A 356 4.01 -0.99 12.86
CA SER A 356 5.27 -0.84 13.57
C SER A 356 5.62 -2.10 14.34
N ASP A 357 6.90 -2.42 14.37
CA ASP A 357 7.47 -3.50 15.19
C ASP A 357 8.30 -2.98 16.36
N VAL A 358 8.02 -1.78 16.88
CA VAL A 358 8.71 -1.19 18.04
C VAL A 358 8.70 -2.11 19.28
N ARG A 359 7.72 -3.04 19.37
CA ARG A 359 7.61 -4.04 20.44
C ARG A 359 8.39 -5.34 20.16
N GLY A 360 8.96 -5.48 18.97
CA GLY A 360 9.64 -6.69 18.47
C GLY A 360 8.79 -7.55 17.52
N TYR A 361 7.47 -7.40 17.53
CA TYR A 361 6.56 -7.98 16.53
C TYR A 361 5.76 -6.87 15.86
N GLY A 362 5.37 -7.10 14.60
CA GLY A 362 4.51 -6.18 13.87
C GLY A 362 3.16 -6.04 14.56
N ASP A 363 2.78 -4.81 14.88
CA ASP A 363 1.46 -4.45 15.38
C ASP A 363 0.84 -3.39 14.43
N VAL A 364 -0.49 -3.30 14.43
CA VAL A 364 -1.25 -2.31 13.66
C VAL A 364 -1.62 -1.13 14.55
N TYR A 365 -1.43 0.08 14.06
CA TYR A 365 -1.73 1.32 14.77
C TYR A 365 -2.73 2.14 13.97
N LEU A 366 -3.73 2.68 14.65
CA LEU A 366 -4.61 3.73 14.14
C LEU A 366 -4.28 5.03 14.90
N LEU A 367 -3.92 6.07 14.16
CA LEU A 367 -3.63 7.41 14.65
C LEU A 367 -4.77 8.36 14.27
N ASP A 368 -5.35 9.04 15.24
CA ASP A 368 -6.39 10.05 14.98
C ASP A 368 -5.75 11.40 14.61
N LEU A 369 -6.28 12.02 13.54
CA LEU A 369 -5.86 13.33 13.07
C LEU A 369 -6.90 14.42 13.44
N PRO A 370 -6.44 15.59 13.89
CA PRO A 370 -7.29 16.76 14.04
C PRO A 370 -7.68 17.32 12.66
N GLU A 371 -8.78 18.08 12.61
CA GLU A 371 -9.17 18.81 11.39
C GLU A 371 -8.09 19.82 10.98
N ASP A 372 -7.55 20.54 11.95
CA ASP A 372 -6.42 21.45 11.77
C ASP A 372 -5.12 20.79 12.24
N CYS A 373 -4.22 20.53 11.29
CA CYS A 373 -2.89 19.97 11.54
C CYS A 373 -1.80 21.06 11.61
N SER A 374 -2.14 22.34 11.44
CA SER A 374 -1.15 23.43 11.38
C SER A 374 -0.39 23.64 12.69
N SER A 375 -1.05 23.35 13.83
CA SER A 375 -0.50 23.46 15.18
C SER A 375 0.35 22.28 15.63
N LEU A 376 0.45 21.22 14.81
CA LEU A 376 1.30 20.08 15.15
C LEU A 376 2.77 20.49 15.24
N PRO A 377 3.59 19.77 16.03
CA PRO A 377 5.01 20.08 16.13
C PRO A 377 5.68 20.02 14.75
N ARG A 378 6.61 20.94 14.50
CA ARG A 378 7.46 20.90 13.31
C ARG A 378 8.48 19.77 13.45
N TRP A 379 8.88 19.19 12.33
CA TRP A 379 9.97 18.21 12.32
C TRP A 379 11.25 18.83 12.91
N PRO A 380 11.88 18.22 13.93
CA PRO A 380 13.00 18.80 14.66
C PRO A 380 14.33 18.79 13.87
N GLY A 381 14.31 18.38 12.60
CA GLY A 381 15.50 18.19 11.78
C GLY A 381 16.13 16.81 11.96
N LYS A 382 17.29 16.60 11.31
CA LYS A 382 18.04 15.35 11.42
C LYS A 382 18.45 15.13 12.89
N PRO A 383 18.22 13.95 13.48
CA PRO A 383 18.61 13.69 14.85
C PRO A 383 20.13 13.84 14.98
N PHE A 384 20.57 14.70 15.90
CA PHE A 384 21.97 14.71 16.34
C PHE A 384 22.24 13.38 17.05
N ARG A 385 22.88 12.43 16.36
CA ARG A 385 23.37 11.21 16.99
C ARG A 385 24.79 11.46 17.49
N TYR A 386 24.91 11.72 18.80
CA TYR A 386 26.13 11.34 19.50
C TYR A 386 26.17 9.82 19.49
N TYR A 387 27.05 9.25 18.66
CA TYR A 387 27.55 7.92 18.95
C TYR A 387 28.48 8.12 20.16
N TRP A 388 28.21 7.44 21.28
CA TRP A 388 28.98 7.45 22.55
C TRP A 388 28.59 8.46 23.65
N GLU A 389 27.32 8.48 24.08
CA GLU A 389 26.99 8.79 25.49
C GLU A 389 26.16 7.67 26.11
#